data_AF-A0A7S1VZP2-F1
#
_entry.id   AF-A0A7S1VZP2-F1
#
_cell.length_a   1.000
_cell.length_b   1.000
_cell.length_c   1.000
_cell.angle_alpha   90.00
_cell.angle_beta   90.00
_cell.angle_gamma   90.00
#
_symmetry.space_group_name_H-M   'P 1'
#
loop_
_entity.id
_entity.type
_entity.pdbx_description
1 polymer ?
#
loop_
_entity_poly.entity_id
_entity_poly.type
_entity_poly.pdbx_seq_one_letter_code
_entity_poly.pdbx_strand_id
1 'polypeptide(L)'
;VVLSLAIFVRPDALARLRGYGIEDVSPDGKYTSDSSILMVIVSTITTVHFYLPVRWGTLLPLEVLGILSYLVSVLVIGTNESKPSIFLNVFCLTGFIVTTALSKRDTEGGERQAFMSILTERCLRCTAEFKL
;
A
#
# COMPACT_ATOMS: atom_id res chain seq x y z
N VAL A 1 2.28 12.30 -2.33
CA VAL A 1 1.50 11.59 -3.37
C VAL A 1 0.37 10.76 -2.77
N VAL A 2 0.64 9.79 -1.87
CA VAL A 2 -0.45 8.97 -1.29
C VAL A 2 -1.48 9.80 -0.54
N LEU A 3 -1.05 10.69 0.36
CA LEU A 3 -1.94 11.60 1.09
C LEU A 3 -2.70 12.56 0.16
N SER A 4 -2.03 13.11 -0.85
CA SER A 4 -2.66 14.02 -1.81
C SER A 4 -3.70 13.33 -2.68
N LEU A 5 -3.46 12.06 -3.08
CA LEU A 5 -4.44 11.26 -3.80
C LEU A 5 -5.63 10.91 -2.90
N ALA A 6 -5.38 10.53 -1.63
CA ALA A 6 -6.43 10.26 -0.65
C ALA A 6 -7.35 11.48 -0.42
N ILE A 7 -6.77 12.68 -0.32
CA ILE A 7 -7.53 13.94 -0.18
C ILE A 7 -8.36 14.23 -1.43
N PHE A 8 -7.83 13.94 -2.63
CA PHE A 8 -8.55 14.17 -3.88
C PHE A 8 -9.77 13.25 -4.05
N VAL A 9 -9.69 12.02 -3.52
CA VAL A 9 -10.78 11.03 -3.60
C VAL A 9 -11.93 11.33 -2.63
N ARG A 10 -11.70 12.08 -1.55
CA ARG A 10 -12.77 12.58 -0.66
C ARG A 10 -13.08 14.06 -0.96
N PRO A 11 -14.14 14.39 -1.72
CA PRO A 11 -14.52 15.79 -1.95
C PRO A 11 -14.88 16.52 -0.64
N ASP A 12 -15.39 15.79 0.35
CA ASP A 12 -15.68 16.29 1.70
C ASP A 12 -14.42 16.56 2.53
N ALA A 13 -13.30 15.89 2.26
CA ALA A 13 -12.03 16.20 2.91
C ALA A 13 -11.52 17.59 2.52
N LEU A 14 -11.67 17.98 1.25
CA LEU A 14 -11.31 19.32 0.79
C LEU A 14 -12.18 20.40 1.43
N ALA A 15 -13.47 20.14 1.61
CA ALA A 15 -14.37 21.06 2.30
C ALA A 15 -13.99 21.22 3.79
N ARG A 16 -13.67 20.12 4.49
CA ARG A 16 -13.18 20.18 5.88
C ARG A 16 -11.84 20.91 6.02
N LEU A 17 -10.91 20.70 5.09
CA LEU A 17 -9.64 21.44 5.05
C LEU A 17 -9.84 22.94 4.82
N ARG A 18 -10.93 23.34 4.17
CA ARG A 18 -11.33 24.75 3.99
C ARG A 18 -12.10 25.32 5.19
N GLY A 19 -12.37 24.51 6.21
CA GLY A 19 -13.04 24.95 7.44
C GLY A 19 -14.57 24.82 7.41
N TYR A 20 -15.16 24.14 6.41
CA TYR A 20 -16.60 23.87 6.42
C TYR A 20 -16.97 22.81 7.44
N GLY A 21 -18.12 23.01 8.11
CA GLY A 21 -18.67 22.04 9.05
C GLY A 21 -19.15 20.77 8.34
N ILE A 22 -19.25 19.67 9.08
CA ILE A 22 -19.77 18.40 8.54
C ILE A 22 -21.20 18.57 8.01
N GLU A 23 -21.96 19.42 8.69
CA GLU A 23 -23.36 19.73 8.40
C GLU A 23 -23.55 20.49 7.09
N ASP A 24 -22.56 21.30 6.69
CA ASP A 24 -22.59 22.06 5.44
C ASP A 24 -22.33 21.17 4.21
N VAL A 25 -21.65 20.04 4.40
CA VAL A 25 -21.13 19.19 3.32
C VAL A 25 -22.00 17.96 3.08
N SER A 26 -22.66 17.43 4.12
CA SER A 26 -23.56 16.28 4.03
C SER A 26 -24.85 16.53 4.81
N PRO A 27 -25.79 17.31 4.25
CA PRO A 27 -27.04 17.66 4.92
C PRO A 27 -27.93 16.44 5.23
N ASP A 28 -27.72 15.33 4.51
CA ASP A 28 -28.46 14.08 4.71
C ASP A 28 -27.94 13.23 5.89
N GLY A 29 -26.86 13.65 6.55
CA GLY A 29 -26.24 12.88 7.63
C GLY A 29 -25.67 11.52 7.19
N LYS A 30 -25.57 11.27 5.88
CA LYS A 30 -24.96 10.05 5.36
C LYS A 30 -23.46 10.11 5.61
N TYR A 31 -23.01 9.23 6.51
CA TYR A 31 -21.61 9.05 6.82
C TYR A 31 -20.86 8.50 5.60
N THR A 32 -19.98 9.31 5.00
CA THR A 32 -19.00 8.83 4.02
C THR A 32 -18.04 7.88 4.73
N SER A 33 -18.06 6.60 4.33
CA SER A 33 -17.13 5.59 4.87
C SER A 33 -15.70 5.86 4.41
N ASP A 34 -14.73 5.52 5.26
CA ASP A 34 -13.30 5.67 4.98
C ASP A 34 -12.77 4.67 3.92
N SER A 35 -13.63 3.76 3.44
CA SER A 35 -13.29 2.72 2.47
C SER A 35 -12.61 3.25 1.20
N SER A 36 -13.02 4.42 0.70
CA SER A 36 -12.43 5.01 -0.50
C SER A 36 -10.96 5.41 -0.29
N ILE A 37 -10.61 5.98 0.86
CA ILE A 37 -9.23 6.34 1.20
C ILE A 37 -8.39 5.08 1.35
N LEU A 38 -8.89 4.08 2.09
CA LEU A 38 -8.21 2.81 2.29
C LEU A 38 -7.94 2.10 0.96
N MET A 39 -8.92 2.09 0.05
CA MET A 39 -8.78 1.52 -1.29
C MET A 39 -7.70 2.23 -2.12
N VAL A 40 -7.59 3.56 -2.04
CA VAL A 40 -6.53 4.32 -2.73
C VAL A 40 -5.15 3.97 -2.17
N ILE A 41 -5.02 3.87 -0.85
CA ILE A 41 -3.75 3.50 -0.19
C ILE A 41 -3.36 2.08 -0.62
N VAL A 42 -4.28 1.12 -0.47
CA VAL A 42 -4.07 -0.28 -0.83
C VAL A 42 -3.70 -0.43 -2.30
N SER A 43 -4.49 0.13 -3.22
CA SER A 43 -4.23 0.05 -4.67
C SER A 43 -2.88 0.66 -5.05
N THR A 44 -2.48 1.78 -4.43
CA THR A 44 -1.18 2.39 -4.67
C THR A 44 -0.04 1.47 -4.21
N ILE A 45 -0.14 0.93 -2.99
CA ILE A 45 0.87 0.01 -2.45
C ILE A 45 0.97 -1.24 -3.32
N THR A 46 -0.16 -1.84 -3.68
CA THR A 46 -0.23 -3.02 -4.56
C THR A 46 0.40 -2.71 -5.92
N THR A 47 0.04 -1.59 -6.54
CA THR A 47 0.60 -1.18 -7.84
C THR A 47 2.13 -1.07 -7.76
N VAL A 48 2.65 -0.44 -6.70
CA VAL A 48 4.10 -0.35 -6.52
C VAL A 48 4.75 -1.73 -6.33
N HIS A 49 4.13 -2.64 -5.58
CA HIS A 49 4.68 -3.98 -5.37
C HIS A 49 4.76 -4.81 -6.66
N PHE A 50 3.79 -4.67 -7.56
CA PHE A 50 3.70 -5.46 -8.79
C PHE A 50 4.41 -4.83 -9.99
N TYR A 51 4.34 -3.52 -10.17
CA TYR A 51 4.82 -2.87 -11.40
C TYR A 51 6.25 -2.33 -11.30
N LEU A 52 6.72 -2.05 -10.08
CA LEU A 52 8.05 -1.48 -9.87
C LEU A 52 9.05 -2.61 -9.55
N PRO A 53 10.11 -2.80 -10.36
CA PRO A 53 11.13 -3.83 -10.16
C PRO A 53 12.13 -3.41 -9.07
N VAL A 54 11.61 -3.11 -7.89
CA VAL A 54 12.35 -2.54 -6.77
C VAL A 54 12.47 -3.59 -5.67
N ARG A 55 13.60 -3.56 -4.95
CA ARG A 55 13.88 -4.48 -3.84
C ARG A 55 12.90 -4.27 -2.68
N TRP A 56 12.61 -5.34 -1.96
CA TRP A 56 11.68 -5.34 -0.81
C TRP A 56 12.09 -4.31 0.27
N GLY A 57 13.39 -4.21 0.59
CA GLY A 57 13.87 -3.32 1.65
C GLY A 57 13.61 -1.84 1.38
N THR A 58 13.59 -1.43 0.11
CA THR A 58 13.28 -0.06 -0.29
C THR A 58 11.79 0.28 -0.28
N LEU A 59 10.91 -0.72 -0.11
CA LEU A 59 9.47 -0.51 0.02
C LEU A 59 9.03 -0.22 1.46
N LEU A 60 9.84 -0.56 2.47
CA LEU A 60 9.52 -0.32 3.88
C LEU A 60 9.13 1.14 4.20
N PRO A 61 9.82 2.18 3.69
CA PRO A 61 9.40 3.56 3.93
C PRO A 61 8.02 3.85 3.33
N LEU A 62 7.70 3.29 2.16
CA LEU A 62 6.41 3.47 1.51
C LEU A 62 5.28 2.81 2.31
N GLU A 63 5.53 1.61 2.85
CA GLU A 63 4.59 0.89 3.71
C GLU A 63 4.26 1.67 4.98
N VAL A 64 5.28 2.20 5.66
CA VAL A 64 5.12 3.05 6.85
C VAL A 64 4.36 4.33 6.49
N LEU A 65 4.70 4.97 5.37
CA LEU A 65 3.98 6.14 4.87
C LEU A 65 2.51 5.83 4.53
N GLY A 66 2.21 4.63 4.07
CA GLY A 66 0.83 4.17 3.83
C GLY A 66 -0.01 4.20 5.11
N ILE A 67 0.49 3.57 6.18
CA ILE A 67 -0.20 3.55 7.48
C ILE A 67 -0.32 4.97 8.06
N LEU A 68 0.78 5.73 8.05
CA LEU A 68 0.80 7.11 8.53
C LEU A 68 -0.18 7.99 7.75
N SER A 69 -0.32 7.79 6.44
CA SER A 69 -1.26 8.58 5.63
C SER A 69 -2.71 8.39 6.04
N TYR A 70 -3.11 7.17 6.42
CA TYR A 70 -4.45 6.91 6.95
C TYR A 70 -4.62 7.56 8.34
N LEU A 71 -3.65 7.39 9.24
CA LEU A 71 -3.70 7.99 10.58
C LEU A 71 -3.76 9.52 10.53
N VAL A 72 -2.94 10.15 9.69
CA VAL A 72 -2.98 11.61 9.49
C VAL A 72 -4.32 12.05 8.92
N SER A 73 -4.89 11.30 7.98
CA SER A 73 -6.22 11.60 7.43
C SER A 73 -7.28 11.55 8.53
N VAL A 74 -7.28 10.53 9.37
CA VAL A 74 -8.21 10.40 10.49
C VAL A 74 -8.02 11.51 11.53
N LEU A 75 -6.78 11.87 11.87
CA LEU A 75 -6.50 12.86 12.93
C LEU A 75 -6.70 14.32 12.47
N VAL A 76 -6.35 14.64 11.23
CA VAL A 76 -6.37 16.03 10.72
C VAL A 76 -7.70 16.36 10.04
N ILE A 77 -8.21 15.47 9.18
CA ILE A 77 -9.45 15.69 8.42
C ILE A 77 -10.66 15.26 9.25
N GLY A 78 -10.45 14.34 10.19
CA GLY A 78 -11.51 13.72 10.96
C GLY A 78 -12.20 12.60 10.18
N THR A 79 -12.69 11.62 10.92
CA THR A 79 -13.50 10.52 10.39
C THR A 79 -14.87 10.52 11.05
N ASN A 80 -15.84 9.97 10.33
CA ASN A 80 -17.17 9.70 10.84
C ASN A 80 -17.28 8.27 11.40
N GLU A 81 -16.23 7.46 11.23
CA GLU A 81 -16.19 6.09 11.71
C GLU A 81 -16.12 6.05 13.24
N SER A 82 -16.75 5.02 13.82
CA SER A 82 -16.67 4.78 15.25
C SER A 82 -15.22 4.46 15.67
N LYS A 83 -14.83 4.81 16.90
CA LYS A 83 -13.50 4.47 17.45
C LYS A 83 -13.10 2.99 17.21
N PRO A 84 -13.95 1.98 17.50
CA PRO A 84 -13.59 0.59 17.21
C PRO A 84 -13.42 0.31 15.72
N SER A 85 -14.22 0.93 14.84
CA SER A 85 -14.04 0.82 13.37
C SER A 85 -12.67 1.34 12.92
N ILE A 86 -12.20 2.46 13.50
CA ILE A 86 -10.88 3.02 13.17
C ILE A 86 -9.77 2.03 13.51
N PHE A 87 -9.81 1.43 14.70
CA PHE A 87 -8.81 0.43 15.11
C PHE A 87 -8.85 -0.80 14.19
N LEU A 88 -10.04 -1.28 13.83
CA LEU A 88 -10.21 -2.37 12.88
C LEU A 88 -9.59 -2.03 11.52
N ASN A 89 -9.87 -0.83 10.99
CA ASN A 89 -9.35 -0.37 9.71
C ASN A 89 -7.82 -0.29 9.71
N VAL A 90 -7.21 0.28 10.78
CA VAL A 90 -5.75 0.33 10.94
C VAL A 90 -5.17 -1.08 11.01
N PHE A 91 -5.80 -1.98 11.77
CA PHE A 91 -5.35 -3.36 11.89
C PHE A 91 -5.41 -4.09 10.55
N CYS A 92 -6.53 -4.00 9.83
CA CYS A 92 -6.70 -4.61 8.52
C CYS A 92 -5.70 -4.03 7.49
N LEU A 93 -5.49 -2.72 7.47
CA LEU A 93 -4.51 -2.07 6.60
C LEU A 93 -3.09 -2.56 6.90
N THR A 94 -2.73 -2.65 8.18
CA THR A 94 -1.42 -3.14 8.62
C THR A 94 -1.23 -4.60 8.24
N GLY A 95 -2.23 -5.45 8.49
CA GLY A 95 -2.23 -6.85 8.09
C GLY A 95 -2.05 -7.03 6.59
N PHE A 96 -2.77 -6.24 5.78
CA PHE A 96 -2.64 -6.23 4.32
C PHE A 96 -1.23 -5.84 3.85
N ILE A 97 -0.65 -4.81 4.45
CA ILE A 97 0.70 -4.36 4.12
C ILE A 97 1.72 -5.44 4.46
N VAL A 98 1.63 -6.05 5.65
CA VAL A 98 2.55 -7.12 6.07
C VAL A 98 2.44 -8.34 5.14
N THR A 99 1.24 -8.79 4.79
CA THR A 99 1.08 -9.93 3.89
C THR A 99 1.59 -9.64 2.48
N THR A 100 1.39 -8.41 2.00
CA THR A 100 1.93 -7.96 0.69
C THR A 100 3.47 -7.91 0.71
N ALA A 101 4.06 -7.40 1.79
CA ALA A 101 5.51 -7.34 1.97
C ALA A 101 6.14 -8.74 2.01
N LEU A 102 5.52 -9.68 2.74
CA LEU A 102 5.94 -11.08 2.78
C LEU A 102 5.83 -11.73 1.39
N SER A 103 4.71 -11.53 0.69
CA SER A 103 4.53 -12.06 -0.67
C SER A 103 5.59 -11.55 -1.64
N LYS A 104 5.98 -10.27 -1.54
CA LYS A 104 7.06 -9.71 -2.36
C LYS A 104 8.42 -10.31 -2.04
N ARG A 105 8.71 -10.51 -0.74
CA ARG A 105 9.95 -11.15 -0.29
C ARG A 105 10.05 -12.58 -0.82
N ASP A 106 8.97 -13.34 -0.78
CA ASP A 106 8.92 -14.72 -1.27
C ASP A 106 9.11 -14.75 -2.80
N THR A 107 8.46 -13.83 -3.52
CA THR A 107 8.62 -13.69 -4.97
C THR A 107 10.07 -13.39 -5.36
N GLU A 108 10.72 -12.44 -4.68
CA GLU A 108 12.15 -12.17 -4.90
C GLU A 108 13.05 -13.38 -4.58
N GLY A 109 12.69 -14.15 -3.55
CA GLY A 109 13.38 -15.40 -3.22
C GLY A 109 13.31 -16.40 -4.38
N GLY A 110 12.12 -16.59 -4.94
CA GLY A 110 11.87 -17.44 -6.10
C GLY A 110 12.64 -16.99 -7.35
N GLU A 111 12.62 -15.69 -7.65
CA GLU A 111 13.37 -15.13 -8.78
C GLU A 111 14.89 -15.38 -8.67
N ARG A 112 15.45 -15.24 -7.46
CA ARG A 112 16.88 -15.51 -7.22
C ARG A 112 17.22 -16.99 -7.40
N GLN A 113 16.36 -17.88 -6.90
CA GLN A 113 16.56 -19.32 -7.07
C GLN A 113 16.48 -19.73 -8.54
N ALA A 114 15.50 -19.22 -9.28
CA ALA A 114 15.36 -19.45 -10.71
C ALA A 114 16.59 -18.95 -11.50
N PHE A 115 17.07 -17.75 -11.18
CA PHE A 115 18.27 -17.19 -11.79
C PHE A 115 19.51 -18.07 -11.54
N MET A 116 19.70 -18.51 -10.28
CA MET A 116 20.82 -19.41 -9.94
C MET A 116 20.73 -20.75 -10.68
N SER A 117 19.54 -21.33 -10.80
CA SER A 117 19.33 -22.56 -11.57
C SER A 117 19.79 -22.40 -13.03
N ILE A 118 19.39 -21.31 -13.69
CA ILE A 118 19.81 -21.02 -15.07
C ILE A 118 21.34 -20.89 -15.17
N LEU A 119 21.98 -20.17 -14.23
CA LEU A 119 23.43 -20.03 -14.21
C LEU A 119 24.15 -21.37 -14.04
N THR A 120 23.64 -22.24 -13.16
CA THR A 120 24.22 -23.57 -12.95
C THR A 120 24.14 -24.42 -14.23
N GLU A 121 23.00 -24.40 -14.94
CA GLU A 121 22.87 -25.11 -16.21
C GLU A 121 23.85 -24.59 -17.28
N ARG A 122 24.02 -23.27 -17.37
CA ARG A 122 24.95 -22.65 -18.32
C ARG A 122 26.40 -23.01 -18.00
N CYS A 123 26.77 -23.01 -16.73
CA CYS A 123 28.10 -23.42 -16.28
C CYS A 123 28.38 -24.89 -16.59
N LEU A 124 27.41 -25.77 -16.36
CA LEU A 124 27.50 -27.19 -16.70
C LEU A 124 27.68 -27.40 -18.21
N ARG A 125 26.93 -26.68 -19.05
CA ARG A 125 27.09 -26.76 -20.52
C ARG A 125 28.47 -26.30 -20.97
N CYS A 126 28.94 -25.15 -20.48
CA CYS A 126 30.28 -24.65 -20.79
C CYS A 126 31.38 -25.65 -20.37
N THR A 127 31.23 -26.26 -19.19
CA THR A 127 32.16 -27.28 -18.70
C THR A 127 32.15 -28.55 -19.55
N ALA A 128 30.98 -28.95 -20.07
CA ALA A 128 30.86 -30.09 -20.96
C ALA A 128 31.50 -29.82 -22.32
N GLU A 129 31.28 -28.63 -22.89
CA GLU A 129 31.89 -28.19 -24.16
C GLU A 129 33.41 -28.06 -24.08
N PHE A 130 33.96 -27.57 -22.97
CA PHE A 130 35.42 -27.44 -22.79
C PHE A 130 36.16 -28.78 -22.65
N LYS A 131 35.45 -29.85 -22.28
CA LYS A 131 36.02 -31.19 -22.08
C LYS A 131 35.97 -32.06 -23.34
N LEU A 132 35.35 -31.58 -24.41
CA LEU A 132 35.29 -32.22 -25.73
C LEU A 132 36.39 -31.63 -26.64
#